data_AF-A0A2E0JB54-F1
#
_entry.id   AF-A0A2E0JB54-F1
#
_cell.length_a   1.000
_cell.length_b   1.000
_cell.length_c   1.000
_cell.angle_alpha   90.00
_cell.angle_beta   90.00
_cell.angle_gamma   90.00
#
_symmetry.space_group_name_H-M   'P 1'
#
loop_
_entity.id
_entity.type
_entity.pdbx_description
1 polymer ?
#
loop_
_entity_poly.entity_id
_entity_poly.type
_entity_poly.pdbx_seq_one_letter_code
_entity_poly.pdbx_strand_id
1 'polypeptide(L)'
;MAVEVILPKVDMDMATGRISSWHVEEGATVKKGDLLFEIETDKAAMEIDSPAAGIVRNITGKEGVDIAVGEVVAWIYEEGEAVADAPASAPAEAAAEAPAKAEAPAPVEAAAPVAAAPAATAETSSGVRASPLARRLAKEAGLDLAAISGSGPKGRIVKADVEAAAKDGGAKAAAAPSAAPSAQPAMSDDQVMKLFEEGSYE
;
A
#
# COMPACT_ATOMS: atom_id res chain seq x y z
N MET A 1 23.20 -20.55 13.36
CA MET A 1 22.57 -19.98 12.14
C MET A 1 21.14 -19.66 12.49
N ALA A 2 20.73 -18.41 12.28
CA ALA A 2 19.38 -17.98 12.63
C ALA A 2 18.33 -18.72 11.77
N VAL A 3 17.27 -19.19 12.42
CA VAL A 3 16.12 -19.84 11.79
C VAL A 3 15.02 -18.81 11.66
N GLU A 4 14.56 -18.58 10.44
CA GLU A 4 13.40 -17.72 10.19
C GLU A 4 12.12 -18.45 10.61
N VAL A 5 11.27 -17.73 11.34
CA VAL A 5 9.91 -18.16 11.66
C VAL A 5 9.01 -17.47 10.65
N ILE A 6 8.44 -18.25 9.73
CA ILE A 6 7.49 -17.75 8.74
C ILE A 6 6.07 -18.09 9.15
N LEU A 7 5.08 -17.37 8.62
CA LEU A 7 3.68 -17.76 8.70
C LEU A 7 3.46 -18.99 7.79
N PRO A 8 3.24 -20.21 8.32
CA PRO A 8 3.08 -21.39 7.48
C PRO A 8 1.73 -21.36 6.77
N LYS A 9 1.64 -22.08 5.65
CA LYS A 9 0.36 -22.29 4.97
C LYS A 9 -0.43 -23.37 5.69
N VAL A 10 -1.42 -22.97 6.50
CA VAL A 10 -2.19 -23.91 7.31
C VAL A 10 -3.41 -24.47 6.57
N ASP A 11 -4.05 -23.68 5.71
CA ASP A 11 -5.15 -24.13 4.84
C ASP A 11 -4.82 -24.00 3.34
N MET A 12 -5.41 -24.87 2.50
CA MET A 12 -5.20 -24.84 1.04
C MET A 12 -5.60 -23.51 0.38
N ASP A 13 -6.61 -22.82 0.94
CA ASP A 13 -7.13 -21.55 0.45
C ASP A 13 -6.62 -20.32 1.23
N MET A 14 -5.68 -20.49 2.16
CA MET A 14 -5.14 -19.39 2.95
C MET A 14 -4.17 -18.52 2.16
N ALA A 15 -4.44 -17.21 2.12
CA ALA A 15 -3.58 -16.19 1.51
C ALA A 15 -2.90 -15.27 2.56
N THR A 16 -3.61 -14.96 3.64
CA THR A 16 -3.12 -14.18 4.78
C THR A 16 -3.60 -14.81 6.09
N GLY A 17 -2.86 -14.58 7.17
CA GLY A 17 -3.23 -14.96 8.53
C GLY A 17 -2.89 -13.83 9.50
N ARG A 18 -3.70 -13.64 10.53
CA ARG A 18 -3.51 -12.61 11.53
C ARG A 18 -2.94 -13.23 12.80
N ILE A 19 -1.94 -12.61 13.43
CA ILE A 19 -1.47 -13.08 14.73
C ILE A 19 -2.45 -12.62 15.80
N SER A 20 -3.07 -13.54 16.53
CA SER A 20 -4.01 -13.23 17.61
C SER A 20 -3.27 -12.89 18.90
N SER A 21 -2.29 -13.69 19.29
CA SER A 21 -1.56 -13.51 20.55
C SER A 21 -0.15 -14.10 20.46
N TRP A 22 0.83 -13.39 21.02
CA TRP A 22 2.18 -13.91 21.22
C TRP A 22 2.29 -14.57 22.60
N HIS A 23 2.82 -15.80 22.63
CA HIS A 23 3.16 -16.50 23.87
C HIS A 23 4.63 -16.37 24.24
N VAL A 24 5.43 -15.72 23.38
CA VAL A 24 6.86 -15.50 23.55
C VAL A 24 7.20 -14.04 23.29
N GLU A 25 8.11 -13.49 24.11
CA GLU A 25 8.59 -12.11 23.98
C GLU A 25 9.93 -12.04 23.23
N GLU A 26 10.29 -10.85 22.77
CA GLU A 26 11.60 -10.61 22.18
C GLU A 26 12.71 -10.85 23.22
N GLY A 27 13.66 -11.72 22.88
CA GLY A 27 14.73 -12.17 23.78
C GLY A 27 14.38 -13.41 24.60
N ALA A 28 13.17 -13.99 24.44
CA ALA A 28 12.79 -15.22 25.13
C ALA A 28 13.49 -16.45 24.52
N THR A 29 13.94 -17.35 25.39
CA THR A 29 14.48 -18.66 25.00
C THR A 29 13.35 -19.65 24.81
N VAL A 30 13.28 -20.27 23.63
CA VAL A 30 12.28 -21.26 23.21
C VAL A 30 12.97 -22.55 22.78
N LYS A 31 12.29 -23.68 22.93
CA LYS A 31 12.71 -24.98 22.41
C LYS A 31 11.91 -25.33 21.16
N LYS A 32 12.43 -26.27 20.36
CA LYS A 32 11.67 -26.83 19.24
C LYS A 32 10.37 -27.45 19.74
N GLY A 33 9.25 -27.05 19.17
CA GLY A 33 7.91 -27.47 19.57
C GLY A 33 7.26 -26.61 20.66
N ASP A 34 7.94 -25.59 21.20
CA ASP A 34 7.32 -24.64 22.12
C ASP A 34 6.34 -23.73 21.37
N LEU A 35 5.20 -23.41 21.99
CA LEU A 35 4.20 -22.52 21.40
C LEU A 35 4.76 -21.09 21.29
N LEU A 36 4.82 -20.56 20.06
CA LEU A 36 5.31 -19.20 19.80
C LEU A 36 4.17 -18.19 19.81
N PHE A 37 3.18 -18.39 18.93
CA PHE A 37 2.06 -17.47 18.75
C PHE A 37 0.85 -18.21 18.19
N GLU A 38 -0.32 -17.64 18.43
CA GLU A 38 -1.59 -18.10 17.88
C GLU A 38 -1.93 -17.27 16.64
N ILE A 39 -2.30 -17.95 15.55
CA ILE A 39 -2.79 -17.31 14.34
C ILE A 39 -4.31 -17.46 14.28
N GLU A 40 -5.00 -16.36 14.00
CA GLU A 40 -6.41 -16.34 13.67
C GLU A 40 -6.58 -16.22 12.16
N THR A 41 -7.35 -17.14 11.59
CA THR A 41 -7.75 -17.13 10.19
C THR A 41 -9.26 -17.01 10.10
N ASP A 42 -9.81 -16.81 8.89
CA ASP A 42 -11.27 -16.81 8.64
C ASP A 42 -11.96 -18.12 9.09
N LYS A 43 -11.21 -19.23 9.18
CA LYS A 43 -11.76 -20.56 9.46
C LYS A 43 -11.52 -21.04 10.88
N ALA A 44 -10.35 -20.80 11.41
CA ALA A 44 -9.94 -21.29 12.72
C ALA A 44 -8.79 -20.46 13.28
N ALA A 45 -8.69 -20.44 14.60
CA ALA A 45 -7.47 -20.09 15.28
C ALA A 45 -6.60 -21.34 15.43
N MET A 46 -5.31 -21.22 15.13
CA MET A 46 -4.35 -22.32 15.20
C MET A 46 -3.05 -21.86 15.85
N GLU A 47 -2.46 -22.77 16.62
CA GLU A 47 -1.26 -22.56 17.41
C GLU A 47 -0.01 -22.88 16.57
N ILE A 48 0.95 -21.96 16.50
CA ILE A 48 2.22 -22.17 15.78
C ILE A 48 3.33 -22.49 16.76
N ASP A 49 3.90 -23.69 16.61
CA ASP A 49 5.04 -24.16 17.38
C ASP A 49 6.38 -23.70 16.80
N SER A 50 7.40 -23.70 17.65
CA SER A 50 8.73 -23.26 17.30
C SER A 50 9.44 -24.29 16.42
N PRO A 51 9.91 -23.91 15.21
CA PRO A 51 10.60 -24.83 14.31
C PRO A 51 11.99 -25.25 14.83
N ALA A 52 12.59 -24.45 15.72
CA ALA A 52 13.94 -24.64 16.26
C ALA A 52 14.05 -24.20 17.74
N ALA A 53 15.12 -24.60 18.40
CA ALA A 53 15.45 -24.12 19.74
C ALA A 53 16.39 -22.90 19.65
N GLY A 54 16.19 -21.90 20.49
CA GLY A 54 17.01 -20.69 20.49
C GLY A 54 16.33 -19.50 21.16
N ILE A 55 16.80 -18.30 20.86
CA ILE A 55 16.30 -17.03 21.36
C ILE A 55 15.53 -16.32 20.25
N VAL A 56 14.27 -15.99 20.50
CA VAL A 56 13.42 -15.25 19.55
C VAL A 56 13.87 -13.79 19.52
N ARG A 57 14.14 -13.24 18.33
CA ARG A 57 14.47 -11.82 18.12
C ARG A 57 13.86 -11.29 16.82
N ASN A 58 13.84 -9.97 16.65
CA ASN A 58 13.37 -9.30 15.44
C ASN A 58 11.91 -9.68 15.09
N ILE A 59 11.02 -9.62 16.07
CA ILE A 59 9.59 -9.89 15.87
C ILE A 59 8.99 -8.74 15.03
N THR A 60 8.58 -9.06 13.81
CA THR A 60 8.01 -8.11 12.85
C THR A 60 6.48 -8.24 12.77
N GLY A 61 5.94 -9.42 13.02
CA GLY A 61 4.50 -9.68 13.06
C GLY A 61 3.90 -9.28 14.40
N LYS A 62 3.16 -8.17 14.48
CA LYS A 62 2.45 -7.77 15.71
C LYS A 62 1.07 -8.42 15.82
N GLU A 63 0.55 -8.50 17.04
CA GLU A 63 -0.83 -8.94 17.28
C GLU A 63 -1.82 -8.05 16.52
N GLY A 64 -2.82 -8.65 15.89
CA GLY A 64 -3.82 -7.96 15.09
C GLY A 64 -3.34 -7.53 13.69
N VAL A 65 -2.13 -7.88 13.26
CA VAL A 65 -1.65 -7.57 11.90
C VAL A 65 -1.89 -8.75 10.96
N ASP A 66 -2.42 -8.46 9.77
CA ASP A 66 -2.54 -9.42 8.67
C ASP A 66 -1.18 -9.61 7.98
N ILE A 67 -0.72 -10.86 7.95
CA ILE A 67 0.58 -11.25 7.42
C ILE A 67 0.36 -12.23 6.26
N ALA A 68 1.17 -12.12 5.20
CA ALA A 68 1.05 -13.03 4.06
C ALA A 68 1.62 -14.41 4.39
N VAL A 69 1.04 -15.46 3.79
CA VAL A 69 1.58 -16.81 3.91
C VAL A 69 3.01 -16.87 3.35
N GLY A 70 3.93 -17.44 4.15
CA GLY A 70 5.35 -17.53 3.84
C GLY A 70 6.17 -16.29 4.23
N GLU A 71 5.55 -15.27 4.80
CA GLU A 71 6.26 -14.08 5.30
C GLU A 71 6.93 -14.34 6.65
N VAL A 72 8.13 -13.80 6.84
CA VAL A 72 8.91 -13.95 8.07
C VAL A 72 8.34 -13.06 9.17
N VAL A 73 7.98 -13.67 10.30
CA VAL A 73 7.38 -12.98 11.45
C VAL A 73 8.37 -12.79 12.60
N ALA A 74 9.37 -13.65 12.74
CA ALA A 74 10.41 -13.58 13.76
C ALA A 74 11.64 -14.39 13.35
N TRP A 75 12.73 -14.24 14.10
CA TRP A 75 13.98 -14.99 13.91
C TRP A 75 14.39 -15.68 15.21
N ILE A 76 14.79 -16.95 15.14
CA ILE A 76 15.30 -17.73 16.28
C ILE A 76 16.81 -17.91 16.12
N TYR A 77 17.58 -17.45 17.10
CA TYR A 77 19.04 -17.56 17.15
C TYR A 77 19.45 -18.67 18.12
N GLU A 78 20.40 -19.55 17.78
CA GLU A 78 20.80 -20.63 18.70
C GLU A 78 21.48 -20.10 19.98
N GLU A 79 21.30 -20.87 21.07
CA GLU A 79 21.83 -20.53 22.40
C GLU A 79 23.36 -20.59 22.39
N GLY A 80 24.01 -19.42 22.47
CA GLY A 80 25.48 -19.28 22.42
C GLY A 80 26.02 -18.64 21.14
N GLU A 81 25.18 -18.33 20.15
CA GLU A 81 25.56 -17.46 19.04
C GLU A 81 25.51 -16.01 19.55
N ALA A 82 26.68 -15.38 19.69
CA ALA A 82 26.75 -13.95 19.98
C ALA A 82 25.90 -13.22 18.95
N VAL A 83 25.07 -12.27 19.41
CA VAL A 83 24.36 -11.33 18.55
C VAL A 83 25.41 -10.65 17.70
N ALA A 84 25.61 -11.15 16.48
CA ALA A 84 26.19 -10.38 15.42
C ALA A 84 25.15 -9.30 15.16
N ASP A 85 25.35 -8.19 15.86
CA ASP A 85 24.93 -6.87 15.40
C ASP A 85 25.05 -6.88 13.87
N ALA A 86 23.99 -6.42 13.21
CA ALA A 86 24.02 -6.10 11.79
C ALA A 86 25.40 -5.51 11.42
N PRO A 87 25.97 -5.79 10.24
CA PRO A 87 27.33 -5.35 9.91
C PRO A 87 27.53 -3.89 10.34
N ALA A 88 28.25 -3.73 11.45
CA ALA A 88 28.65 -2.45 11.98
C ALA A 88 29.51 -1.81 10.91
N SER A 89 28.93 -0.85 10.19
CA SER A 89 29.72 0.20 9.59
C SER A 89 30.55 0.83 10.70
N ALA A 90 31.86 0.81 10.49
CA ALA A 90 32.89 1.10 11.48
C ALA A 90 32.64 2.38 12.31
N PRO A 91 33.08 2.40 13.57
CA PRO A 91 32.96 3.56 14.45
C PRO A 91 33.92 4.68 14.00
N ALA A 92 33.36 5.82 13.62
CA ALA A 92 34.07 7.09 13.56
C ALA A 92 33.53 7.98 14.68
N GLU A 93 34.16 7.87 15.84
CA GLU A 93 34.00 8.78 16.97
C GLU A 93 34.91 9.99 16.73
N ALA A 94 34.33 11.16 16.43
CA ALA A 94 34.92 12.46 16.74
C ALA A 94 33.88 13.59 16.70
N ALA A 95 33.53 14.04 17.90
CA ALA A 95 33.23 15.42 18.29
C ALA A 95 31.93 16.08 17.78
N ALA A 96 30.88 15.85 18.58
CA ALA A 96 30.06 16.85 19.26
C ALA A 96 30.12 18.32 18.78
N GLU A 97 29.00 18.79 18.22
CA GLU A 97 28.31 19.99 18.70
C GLU A 97 26.80 19.78 18.56
N ALA A 98 26.13 19.64 19.70
CA ALA A 98 24.70 19.90 19.90
C ALA A 98 24.61 21.22 20.70
N PRO A 99 23.43 21.86 20.88
CA PRO A 99 22.09 21.42 20.48
C PRO A 99 21.21 22.56 19.91
N ALA A 100 20.25 22.23 19.03
CA ALA A 100 18.94 22.87 19.07
C ALA A 100 17.92 22.15 18.17
N LYS A 101 16.88 21.66 18.86
CA LYS A 101 15.49 21.57 18.41
C LYS A 101 15.01 20.25 17.79
N ALA A 102 14.67 19.37 18.73
CA ALA A 102 13.32 18.89 19.01
C ALA A 102 12.64 17.97 17.99
N GLU A 103 12.32 16.77 18.51
CA GLU A 103 11.08 16.00 18.27
C GLU A 103 10.80 15.67 16.79
N ALA A 104 11.12 14.48 16.27
CA ALA A 104 10.59 13.16 16.63
C ALA A 104 9.09 13.16 17.00
N PRO A 105 8.31 12.11 16.66
CA PRO A 105 8.70 10.85 16.04
C PRO A 105 7.86 10.50 14.80
N ALA A 106 8.20 9.35 14.22
CA ALA A 106 7.44 8.58 13.24
C ALA A 106 5.94 8.50 13.56
N PRO A 107 5.10 8.02 12.62
CA PRO A 107 4.86 6.58 12.69
C PRO A 107 4.49 5.94 11.34
N VAL A 108 4.58 4.59 11.31
CA VAL A 108 3.57 3.64 10.78
C VAL A 108 3.13 3.78 9.31
N GLU A 109 2.84 2.74 8.53
CA GLU A 109 2.72 1.30 8.69
C GLU A 109 2.28 0.78 7.33
N ALA A 110 2.37 -0.53 7.22
CA ALA A 110 1.78 -1.42 6.25
C ALA A 110 0.58 -0.87 5.44
N ALA A 111 0.51 -1.32 4.19
CA ALA A 111 -0.55 -2.25 3.80
C ALA A 111 -0.53 -2.42 2.27
N ALA A 112 -0.12 -3.61 1.83
CA ALA A 112 -0.83 -4.23 0.72
C ALA A 112 -2.31 -4.42 1.15
N PRO A 113 -3.26 -4.52 0.21
CA PRO A 113 -3.66 -5.88 -0.07
C PRO A 113 -3.85 -6.20 -1.55
N VAL A 114 -3.84 -7.50 -1.73
CA VAL A 114 -3.82 -8.33 -2.92
C VAL A 114 -5.12 -8.33 -3.72
N ALA A 115 -4.91 -8.54 -5.03
CA ALA A 115 -5.66 -9.39 -5.96
C ALA A 115 -7.18 -9.19 -6.14
N ALA A 116 -7.54 -8.72 -7.35
CA ALA A 116 -8.57 -9.36 -8.16
C ALA A 116 -8.34 -9.00 -9.64
N ALA A 117 -7.80 -9.95 -10.40
CA ALA A 117 -8.18 -10.05 -11.81
C ALA A 117 -9.61 -10.63 -11.84
N PRO A 118 -10.51 -9.97 -12.57
CA PRO A 118 -10.95 -10.58 -13.82
C PRO A 118 -10.76 -9.61 -15.00
N ALA A 119 -10.81 -10.19 -16.19
CA ALA A 119 -10.75 -9.56 -17.50
C ALA A 119 -9.36 -9.09 -17.95
N ALA A 120 -8.74 -9.96 -18.76
CA ALA A 120 -8.24 -9.51 -20.05
C ALA A 120 -9.37 -8.80 -20.80
N THR A 121 -9.52 -7.51 -20.56
CA THR A 121 -9.86 -6.56 -21.61
C THR A 121 -8.60 -5.73 -21.80
N ALA A 122 -7.88 -6.09 -22.87
CA ALA A 122 -6.98 -5.16 -23.53
C ALA A 122 -7.81 -3.98 -24.04
N GLU A 123 -8.19 -3.07 -23.15
CA GLU A 123 -8.59 -1.71 -23.53
C GLU A 123 -7.28 -0.93 -23.70
N THR A 124 -6.59 -1.25 -24.80
CA THR A 124 -5.61 -0.34 -25.37
C THR A 124 -6.40 0.83 -25.95
N SER A 125 -6.73 1.78 -25.08
CA SER A 125 -7.19 3.11 -25.47
C SER A 125 -6.82 4.09 -24.36
N SER A 126 -5.57 4.58 -24.46
CA SER A 126 -5.15 5.90 -23.92
C SER A 126 -5.36 6.15 -22.42
N GLY A 127 -5.30 5.12 -21.58
CA GLY A 127 -5.35 5.26 -20.12
C GLY A 127 -3.96 5.37 -19.50
N VAL A 128 -3.76 6.34 -18.62
CA VAL A 128 -2.50 6.54 -17.89
C VAL A 128 -2.08 5.25 -17.16
N ARG A 129 -0.82 4.81 -17.37
CA ARG A 129 -0.27 3.64 -16.70
C ARG A 129 0.14 3.97 -15.26
N ALA A 130 -0.80 3.84 -14.34
CA ALA A 130 -0.56 3.99 -12.89
C ALA A 130 -0.76 2.68 -12.12
N SER A 131 -0.01 2.49 -11.03
CA SER A 131 -0.22 1.37 -10.09
C SER A 131 -1.55 1.50 -9.33
N PRO A 132 -2.15 0.40 -8.82
CA PRO A 132 -3.43 0.47 -8.11
C PRO A 132 -3.41 1.41 -6.90
N LEU A 133 -2.32 1.39 -6.12
CA LEU A 133 -2.12 2.28 -4.99
C LEU A 133 -1.95 3.75 -5.41
N ALA A 134 -1.21 4.01 -6.49
CA ALA A 134 -1.05 5.37 -7.03
C ALA A 134 -2.38 5.96 -7.52
N ARG A 135 -3.23 5.14 -8.17
CA ARG A 135 -4.58 5.57 -8.59
C ARG A 135 -5.46 5.95 -7.40
N ARG A 136 -5.41 5.17 -6.30
CA ARG A 136 -6.17 5.47 -5.08
C ARG A 136 -5.73 6.80 -4.46
N LEU A 137 -4.42 7.00 -4.30
CA LEU A 137 -3.84 8.21 -3.72
C LEU A 137 -4.11 9.45 -4.57
N ALA A 138 -4.02 9.34 -5.90
CA ALA A 138 -4.29 10.46 -6.79
C ALA A 138 -5.75 10.90 -6.73
N LYS A 139 -6.69 9.95 -6.61
CA LYS A 139 -8.12 10.24 -6.46
C LYS A 139 -8.42 10.95 -5.13
N GLU A 140 -7.80 10.51 -4.04
CA GLU A 140 -7.93 11.14 -2.72
C GLU A 140 -7.32 12.55 -2.68
N ALA A 141 -6.19 12.74 -3.36
CA ALA A 141 -5.51 14.03 -3.48
C ALA A 141 -6.12 14.96 -4.56
N GLY A 142 -7.07 14.48 -5.37
CA GLY A 142 -7.65 15.25 -6.48
C GLY A 142 -6.67 15.56 -7.62
N LEU A 143 -5.64 14.73 -7.78
CA LEU A 143 -4.58 14.88 -8.77
C LEU A 143 -4.93 14.13 -10.06
N ASP A 144 -4.61 14.74 -11.20
CA ASP A 144 -4.72 14.08 -12.49
C ASP A 144 -3.48 13.22 -12.78
N LEU A 145 -3.69 11.91 -12.94
CA LEU A 145 -2.63 10.98 -13.29
C LEU A 145 -1.98 11.32 -14.64
N ALA A 146 -2.69 11.97 -15.58
CA ALA A 146 -2.14 12.31 -16.88
C ALA A 146 -1.05 13.41 -16.82
N ALA A 147 -1.09 14.24 -15.77
CA ALA A 147 -0.10 15.30 -15.54
C ALA A 147 1.11 14.83 -14.71
N ILE A 148 1.10 13.60 -14.21
CA ILE A 148 2.14 13.05 -13.33
C ILE A 148 3.10 12.18 -14.14
N SER A 149 4.39 12.51 -14.06
CA SER A 149 5.45 11.69 -14.65
C SER A 149 5.69 10.45 -13.81
N GLY A 150 5.54 9.26 -14.40
CA GLY A 150 5.72 7.99 -13.69
C GLY A 150 7.17 7.50 -13.70
N SER A 151 7.75 7.28 -12.52
CA SER A 151 9.13 6.78 -12.36
C SER A 151 9.24 5.25 -12.28
N GLY A 152 8.12 4.52 -12.28
CA GLY A 152 8.09 3.07 -12.15
C GLY A 152 8.40 2.30 -13.45
N PRO A 153 8.53 0.96 -13.38
CA PRO A 153 8.89 0.13 -14.53
C PRO A 153 7.97 0.35 -15.73
N LYS A 154 8.57 0.62 -16.90
CA LYS A 154 7.91 0.99 -18.16
C LYS A 154 7.17 2.34 -18.10
N GLY A 155 7.58 3.29 -17.26
CA GLY A 155 6.96 4.62 -17.14
C GLY A 155 5.64 4.59 -16.36
N ARG A 156 5.57 3.72 -15.34
CA ARG A 156 4.37 3.54 -14.52
C ARG A 156 4.38 4.53 -13.36
N ILE A 157 3.27 5.20 -13.10
CA ILE A 157 3.12 6.08 -11.93
C ILE A 157 3.02 5.21 -10.66
N VAL A 158 3.91 5.45 -9.71
CA VAL A 158 3.97 4.77 -8.41
C VAL A 158 3.63 5.74 -7.27
N LYS A 159 3.50 5.22 -6.04
CA LYS A 159 3.13 6.01 -4.84
C LYS A 159 3.97 7.29 -4.70
N ALA A 160 5.29 7.16 -4.84
CA ALA A 160 6.22 8.28 -4.69
C ALA A 160 5.94 9.43 -5.69
N ASP A 161 5.54 9.12 -6.93
CA ASP A 161 5.27 10.13 -7.96
C ASP A 161 4.01 10.93 -7.63
N VAL A 162 2.99 10.27 -7.08
CA VAL A 162 1.74 10.91 -6.66
C VAL A 162 1.95 11.75 -5.40
N GLU A 163 2.75 11.27 -4.46
CA GLU A 163 3.10 12.03 -3.25
C GLU A 163 3.98 13.25 -3.55
N ALA A 164 4.91 13.14 -4.51
CA ALA A 164 5.68 14.27 -5.00
C ALA A 164 4.75 15.30 -5.67
N ALA A 165 3.88 14.85 -6.59
CA ALA A 165 2.89 15.72 -7.23
C ALA A 165 1.92 16.37 -6.23
N ALA A 166 1.53 15.68 -5.17
CA ALA A 166 0.69 16.24 -4.10
C ALA A 166 1.39 17.37 -3.34
N LYS A 167 2.70 17.25 -3.11
CA LYS A 167 3.52 18.25 -2.40
C LYS A 167 3.85 19.45 -3.27
N ASP A 168 4.10 19.23 -4.55
CA ASP A 168 4.39 20.29 -5.53
C ASP A 168 3.13 21.03 -6.03
N GLY A 169 1.95 20.72 -5.48
CA GLY A 169 0.69 21.35 -5.89
C GLY A 169 0.27 20.98 -7.31
N GLY A 170 0.75 19.81 -7.78
CA GLY A 170 0.61 19.29 -9.13
C GLY A 170 -0.81 19.45 -9.63
N ALA A 171 -0.93 19.85 -10.90
CA ALA A 171 -2.14 20.35 -11.55
C ALA A 171 -3.40 19.65 -11.04
N LYS A 172 -3.97 20.23 -9.97
CA LYS A 172 -5.30 19.88 -9.45
C LYS A 172 -6.19 19.86 -10.66
N ALA A 173 -6.88 18.74 -10.87
CA ALA A 173 -7.79 18.58 -12.00
C ALA A 173 -8.57 19.88 -12.13
N ALA A 174 -8.22 20.67 -13.16
CA ALA A 174 -8.87 21.94 -13.41
C ALA A 174 -10.32 21.57 -13.51
N ALA A 175 -11.15 22.13 -12.63
CA ALA A 175 -12.58 22.00 -12.71
C ALA A 175 -12.93 22.18 -14.18
N ALA A 176 -13.31 21.07 -14.82
CA ALA A 176 -13.74 21.12 -16.19
C ALA A 176 -14.78 22.25 -16.22
N PRO A 177 -14.64 23.27 -17.09
CA PRO A 177 -15.74 24.17 -17.29
C PRO A 177 -16.92 23.25 -17.59
N SER A 178 -18.01 23.47 -16.84
CA SER A 178 -19.30 22.92 -17.17
C SER A 178 -19.57 23.36 -18.60
N ALA A 179 -19.14 22.55 -19.55
CA ALA A 179 -19.66 22.51 -20.89
C ALA A 179 -21.04 21.91 -20.70
N ALA A 180 -21.95 22.76 -20.22
CA ALA A 180 -23.34 22.66 -20.59
C ALA A 180 -23.33 22.38 -22.10
N PRO A 181 -24.08 21.37 -22.59
CA PRO A 181 -24.37 21.33 -24.00
C PRO A 181 -24.92 22.71 -24.32
N SER A 182 -24.21 23.44 -25.17
CA SER A 182 -24.73 24.62 -25.82
C SER A 182 -26.01 24.15 -26.48
N ALA A 183 -27.14 24.35 -25.78
CA ALA A 183 -28.43 24.44 -26.40
C ALA A 183 -28.21 25.46 -27.50
N GLN A 184 -28.16 24.97 -28.74
CA GLN A 184 -28.36 25.84 -29.87
C GLN A 184 -29.60 26.66 -29.52
N PRO A 185 -29.56 28.01 -29.60
CA PRO A 185 -30.78 28.76 -29.49
C PRO A 185 -31.69 28.18 -30.57
N ALA A 186 -32.74 27.48 -30.15
CA ALA A 186 -33.88 27.24 -31.00
C ALA A 186 -34.22 28.63 -31.54
N MET A 187 -34.14 28.78 -32.86
CA MET A 187 -34.50 30.02 -33.55
C MET A 187 -35.76 30.53 -32.87
N SER A 188 -35.69 31.71 -32.27
CA SER A 188 -36.83 32.31 -31.55
C SER A 188 -38.06 32.26 -32.45
N ASP A 189 -39.25 32.13 -31.88
CA ASP A 189 -40.54 32.05 -32.61
C ASP A 189 -40.65 33.13 -33.73
N ASP A 190 -40.06 34.31 -33.46
CA ASP A 190 -39.94 35.45 -34.37
C ASP A 190 -39.09 35.19 -35.64
N GLN A 191 -38.09 34.31 -35.56
CA GLN A 191 -37.27 33.84 -36.70
C GLN A 191 -37.96 32.74 -37.49
N VAL A 192 -38.83 31.93 -36.86
CA VAL A 192 -39.67 30.94 -37.56
C VAL A 192 -40.76 31.66 -38.36
N MET A 193 -41.39 32.69 -37.78
CA MET A 193 -42.38 33.50 -38.50
C MET A 193 -41.80 34.31 -39.68
N LYS A 194 -40.52 34.68 -39.65
CA LYS A 194 -39.86 35.37 -40.77
C LYS A 194 -39.44 34.46 -41.93
N LEU A 195 -39.41 33.14 -41.71
CA LEU A 195 -39.04 32.17 -42.74
C LEU A 195 -40.24 31.65 -43.55
N PHE A 196 -41.46 31.90 -43.06
CA PHE A 196 -42.70 31.61 -43.78
C PHE A 196 -43.21 32.91 -44.43
N GLU A 197 -43.35 32.90 -45.74
CA GLU A 197 -44.01 33.97 -46.50
C GLU A 197 -45.50 34.03 -46.12
N GLU A 198 -46.04 35.23 -45.94
CA GLU A 198 -47.44 35.46 -45.56
C GLU A 198 -48.40 34.76 -46.54
N GLY A 199 -49.20 33.80 -46.06
CA GLY A 199 -50.40 33.36 -46.79
C GLY A 199 -50.55 31.86 -47.11
N SER A 200 -49.95 30.93 -46.38
CA SER A 200 -50.29 29.51 -46.52
C SER A 200 -50.89 28.92 -45.23
N TYR A 201 -52.11 29.35 -44.90
CA TYR A 201 -53.01 28.62 -44.01
C TYR A 201 -54.37 28.50 -44.69
N GLU A 202 -54.60 27.35 -45.33
CA GLU A 202 -55.89 26.65 -45.37
C GLU A 202 -55.64 25.17 -45.08
#